data_AF-A0A959VGP2-F1
#
_entry.id   AF-A0A959VGP2-F1
#
_cell.length_a   1.000
_cell.length_b   1.000
_cell.length_c   1.000
_cell.angle_alpha   90.00
_cell.angle_beta   90.00
_cell.angle_gamma   90.00
#
_symmetry.space_group_name_H-M   'P 1'
#
loop_
_entity.id
_entity.type
_entity.pdbx_description
1 polymer ?
#
loop_
_entity_poly.entity_id
_entity_poly.type
_entity_poly.pdbx_seq_one_letter_code
_entity_poly.pdbx_strand_id
1 'polypeptide(L)'
;SDNRFMVNTEGPDGELHDYEIKYTFGIEPLQQYLIEFPGGRLQSLTTAWDTRPAEQGGQRWFHLYPDQHIAPDDPLHWTGRYQNWNGMCAECHSTHLQKNYDPASDSYQTRWSEINIGCQACHGPGAAHVNLATVSANSKLFYSGLPITFKADDASYEIDQCGRCHSRRRELRPDKQIGQPLLDNYMPSMLEPELYFPN
;
A
#
# COMPACT_ATOMS: atom_id res chain seq x y z
N SER A 1 -24.06 16.45 -13.45
CA SER A 1 -22.72 17.08 -13.46
C SER A 1 -21.80 16.12 -12.75
N ASP A 2 -20.88 15.49 -13.46
CA ASP A 2 -20.11 14.37 -12.90
C ASP A 2 -19.23 14.82 -11.73
N ASN A 3 -19.50 14.26 -10.56
CA ASN A 3 -18.93 14.62 -9.27
C ASN A 3 -17.49 14.07 -9.15
N ARG A 4 -16.58 14.56 -9.99
CA ARG A 4 -15.17 14.16 -10.00
C ARG A 4 -14.36 14.99 -9.00
N PHE A 5 -13.44 14.34 -8.31
CA PHE A 5 -12.46 14.99 -7.46
C PHE A 5 -11.25 15.35 -8.30
N MET A 6 -10.86 16.62 -8.29
CA MET A 6 -9.81 17.16 -9.15
C MET A 6 -8.71 17.82 -8.31
N VAL A 7 -7.50 17.84 -8.84
CA VAL A 7 -6.37 18.60 -8.30
C VAL A 7 -5.64 19.31 -9.43
N ASN A 8 -5.22 20.55 -9.19
CA ASN A 8 -4.34 21.29 -10.10
C ASN A 8 -2.91 21.23 -9.56
N THR A 9 -1.99 20.62 -10.30
CA THR A 9 -0.58 20.45 -9.87
C THR A 9 0.37 20.27 -11.06
N GLU A 10 1.67 20.39 -10.81
CA GLU A 10 2.73 20.35 -11.82
C GLU A 10 2.81 18.97 -12.48
N GLY A 11 2.78 18.89 -13.80
CA GLY A 11 2.87 17.64 -14.56
C GLY A 11 4.30 17.19 -14.83
N PRO A 12 4.48 16.09 -15.60
CA PRO A 12 5.80 15.66 -16.07
C PRO A 12 6.51 16.68 -16.97
N ASP A 13 5.79 17.67 -17.50
CA ASP A 13 6.29 18.75 -18.33
C ASP A 13 6.65 20.03 -17.54
N GLY A 14 6.43 20.04 -16.22
CA GLY A 14 6.66 21.22 -15.38
C GLY A 14 5.54 22.27 -15.41
N GLU A 15 4.44 22.00 -16.12
CA GLU A 15 3.30 22.91 -16.20
C GLU A 15 2.15 22.45 -15.31
N LEU A 16 1.27 23.37 -14.89
CA LEU A 16 0.10 23.00 -14.08
C LEU A 16 -1.00 22.36 -14.93
N HIS A 17 -1.50 21.21 -14.49
CA HIS A 17 -2.62 20.52 -15.12
C HIS A 17 -3.68 20.09 -14.10
N ASP A 18 -4.91 19.92 -14.58
CA ASP A 18 -5.99 19.33 -13.79
C ASP A 18 -5.97 17.80 -13.92
N TYR A 19 -5.79 17.12 -12.80
CA TYR A 19 -5.81 15.67 -12.70
C TYR A 19 -7.01 15.18 -11.90
N GLU A 20 -7.62 14.09 -12.35
CA GLU A 20 -8.65 13.40 -11.59
C GLU A 20 -8.00 12.54 -10.49
N ILE A 21 -8.46 12.73 -9.26
CA ILE A 21 -8.10 11.87 -8.13
C ILE A 21 -8.93 10.58 -8.22
N LYS A 22 -8.25 9.45 -8.40
CA LYS A 22 -8.90 8.13 -8.48
C LYS A 22 -9.12 7.47 -7.13
N TYR A 23 -8.16 7.65 -6.22
CA TYR A 23 -8.22 7.03 -4.90
C TYR A 23 -7.71 7.97 -3.82
N THR A 24 -8.14 7.69 -2.59
CA THR A 24 -7.61 8.27 -1.36
C THR A 24 -7.19 7.14 -0.43
N PHE A 25 -6.10 7.32 0.30
CA PHE A 25 -5.59 6.35 1.27
C PHE A 25 -4.88 7.06 2.42
N GLY A 26 -4.79 6.39 3.58
CA GLY A 26 -4.39 7.03 4.83
C GLY A 26 -5.57 7.66 5.58
N ILE A 27 -5.52 7.57 6.91
CA ILE A 27 -6.57 8.07 7.81
C ILE A 27 -5.97 9.03 8.82
N GLU A 28 -5.01 8.61 9.63
CA GLU A 28 -4.31 9.46 10.60
C GLU A 28 -2.83 9.05 10.61
N PRO A 29 -1.87 10.01 10.65
CA PRO A 29 -2.05 11.47 10.78
C PRO A 29 -2.30 12.20 9.45
N LEU A 30 -2.32 11.48 8.32
CA LEU A 30 -2.48 12.10 7.01
C LEU A 30 -3.27 11.23 6.04
N GLN A 31 -3.83 11.89 5.04
CA GLN A 31 -4.48 11.30 3.88
C GLN A 31 -3.76 11.73 2.59
N GLN A 32 -3.50 10.77 1.71
CA GLN A 32 -2.86 10.96 0.40
C GLN A 32 -3.79 10.52 -0.73
N TYR A 33 -3.45 10.96 -1.94
CA TYR A 33 -4.31 10.88 -3.11
C TYR A 33 -3.54 10.28 -4.29
N LEU A 34 -4.22 9.42 -5.06
CA LEU A 34 -3.66 8.74 -6.20
C LEU A 34 -4.26 9.26 -7.51
N ILE A 35 -3.40 9.50 -8.48
CA ILE A 35 -3.76 9.85 -9.86
C ILE A 35 -3.32 8.71 -10.78
N GLU A 36 -4.21 8.31 -11.69
CA GLU A 36 -3.90 7.30 -12.70
C GLU A 36 -3.28 7.96 -13.94
N PHE A 37 -2.12 7.45 -14.33
CA PHE A 37 -1.37 7.80 -15.53
C PHE A 37 -1.44 6.66 -16.57
N PRO A 38 -1.12 6.93 -17.84
CA PRO A 38 -1.02 5.91 -18.88
C PRO A 38 -0.21 4.68 -18.44
N GLY A 39 -0.61 3.50 -18.94
CA GLY A 39 0.01 2.23 -18.56
C GLY A 39 -0.36 1.74 -17.17
N GLY A 40 -1.46 2.23 -16.57
CA GLY A 40 -2.00 1.74 -15.28
C GLY A 40 -1.20 2.17 -14.04
N ARG A 41 -0.37 3.21 -14.19
CA ARG A 41 0.45 3.77 -13.11
C ARG A 41 -0.42 4.61 -12.19
N LEU A 42 -0.46 4.24 -10.92
CA LEU A 42 -1.02 5.07 -9.87
C LEU A 42 0.12 5.85 -9.23
N GLN A 43 0.06 7.17 -9.33
CA GLN A 43 1.03 8.10 -8.75
C GLN A 43 0.49 8.71 -7.46
N SER A 44 1.31 8.65 -6.41
CA SER A 44 0.99 9.28 -5.12
C SER A 44 1.41 10.73 -5.11
N LEU A 45 0.48 11.62 -4.78
CA LEU A 45 0.82 13.02 -4.56
C LEU A 45 1.75 13.18 -3.36
N THR A 46 2.68 14.12 -3.48
CA THR A 46 3.51 14.63 -2.39
C THR A 46 2.83 15.75 -1.62
N THR A 47 1.63 16.15 -2.03
CA THR A 47 0.72 16.99 -1.25
C THR A 47 -0.30 16.09 -0.54
N ALA A 48 -0.38 16.21 0.78
CA ALA A 48 -1.24 15.40 1.64
C ALA A 48 -2.14 16.30 2.51
N TRP A 49 -3.24 15.72 2.99
CA TRP A 49 -4.12 16.37 3.97
C TRP A 49 -3.77 15.88 5.37
N ASP A 50 -3.47 16.80 6.28
CA ASP A 50 -3.27 16.51 7.70
C ASP A 50 -4.64 16.30 8.34
N THR A 51 -4.94 15.06 8.73
CA THR A 51 -6.25 14.66 9.25
C THR A 51 -6.37 14.85 10.76
N ARG A 52 -5.29 15.25 11.44
CA ARG A 52 -5.33 15.50 12.88
C ARG A 52 -6.32 16.63 13.20
N PRO A 53 -6.84 16.70 14.43
CA PRO A 53 -7.70 17.80 14.84
C PRO A 53 -7.02 19.17 14.67
N ALA A 54 -7.82 20.21 14.39
CA ALA A 54 -7.31 21.55 14.12
C ALA A 54 -6.55 22.13 15.32
N GLU A 55 -6.95 21.79 16.55
CA GLU A 55 -6.27 22.16 17.79
C GLU A 55 -4.86 21.56 17.92
N GLN A 56 -4.53 20.52 17.14
CA GLN A 56 -3.20 19.92 17.05
C GLN A 56 -2.42 20.40 15.80
N GLY A 57 -2.94 21.40 15.10
CA GLY A 57 -2.35 21.96 13.87
C GLY A 57 -2.65 21.17 12.59
N GLY A 58 -3.62 20.25 12.63
CA GLY A 58 -4.10 19.51 11.46
C GLY A 58 -5.21 20.23 10.69
N GLN A 59 -6.03 19.48 9.97
CA GLN A 59 -7.06 19.97 9.04
C GLN A 59 -6.51 20.97 8.00
N ARG A 60 -5.37 20.64 7.40
CA ARG A 60 -4.71 21.48 6.41
C ARG A 60 -3.95 20.66 5.38
N TRP A 61 -3.78 21.25 4.21
CA TRP A 61 -2.87 20.71 3.19
C TRP A 61 -1.41 20.99 3.56
N PHE A 62 -0.54 20.04 3.27
CA PHE A 62 0.91 20.21 3.42
C PHE A 62 1.66 19.40 2.36
N HIS A 63 2.88 19.84 2.05
CA HIS A 63 3.79 19.10 1.18
C HIS A 63 4.67 18.18 2.04
N LEU A 64 4.90 16.94 1.59
CA LEU A 64 5.75 15.97 2.27
C LEU A 64 7.23 16.40 2.30
N TYR A 65 7.63 17.24 1.36
CA TYR A 65 8.97 17.82 1.25
C TYR A 65 8.86 19.36 1.22
N PRO A 66 8.51 20.03 2.32
CA PRO A 66 8.12 21.44 2.30
C PRO A 66 9.25 22.40 1.89
N ASP A 67 10.50 22.01 2.13
CA ASP A 67 11.68 22.82 1.86
C ASP A 67 12.44 22.41 0.59
N GLN A 68 11.85 21.54 -0.23
CA GLN A 68 12.48 21.00 -1.43
C GLN A 68 11.58 21.19 -2.64
N HIS A 69 12.11 21.85 -3.67
CA HIS A 69 11.56 21.74 -5.01
C HIS A 69 12.19 20.53 -5.69
N ILE A 70 11.36 19.57 -6.06
CA ILE A 70 11.76 18.35 -6.75
C ILE A 70 11.35 18.54 -8.21
N ALA A 71 12.32 18.67 -9.10
CA ALA A 71 12.06 19.01 -10.51
C ALA A 71 11.31 17.86 -11.24
N PRO A 72 10.55 18.14 -12.32
CA PRO A 72 9.78 17.13 -13.05
C PRO A 72 10.59 15.94 -13.60
N ASP A 73 11.89 16.12 -13.85
CA ASP A 73 12.81 15.07 -14.31
C ASP A 73 13.47 14.28 -13.17
N ASP A 74 13.25 14.69 -11.92
CA ASP A 74 13.76 14.00 -10.73
C ASP A 74 12.91 12.73 -10.45
N PRO A 75 13.55 11.57 -10.22
CA PRO A 75 12.86 10.34 -9.82
C PRO A 75 11.93 10.45 -8.60
N LEU A 76 12.16 11.42 -7.70
CA LEU A 76 11.36 11.70 -6.51
C LEU A 76 10.17 12.62 -6.77
N HIS A 77 10.07 13.24 -7.95
CA HIS A 77 8.91 14.04 -8.33
C HIS A 77 7.63 13.19 -8.22
N TRP A 78 6.48 13.79 -7.97
CA TRP A 78 5.24 13.03 -7.75
C TRP A 78 4.82 12.22 -9.00
N THR A 79 5.26 12.63 -10.20
CA THR A 79 5.09 11.84 -11.44
C THR A 79 6.23 10.86 -11.70
N GLY A 80 7.27 10.84 -10.86
CA GLY A 80 8.46 10.02 -10.96
C GLY A 80 8.28 8.58 -10.45
N ARG A 81 9.35 7.79 -10.57
CA ARG A 81 9.32 6.34 -10.25
C ARG A 81 9.15 6.06 -8.76
N TYR A 82 9.65 6.93 -7.89
CA TYR A 82 9.65 6.69 -6.44
C TYR A 82 8.33 7.07 -5.78
N GLN A 83 7.43 7.74 -6.54
CA GLN A 83 6.07 8.06 -6.11
C GLN A 83 5.03 7.13 -6.75
N ASN A 84 5.48 6.12 -7.52
CA ASN A 84 4.62 5.10 -8.09
C ASN A 84 4.07 4.16 -7.01
N TRP A 85 2.80 4.31 -6.72
CA TRP A 85 2.10 3.56 -5.69
C TRP A 85 2.09 2.06 -5.98
N ASN A 86 1.93 1.63 -7.25
CA ASN A 86 1.90 0.21 -7.60
C ASN A 86 3.17 -0.53 -7.14
N GLY A 87 4.32 0.06 -7.41
CA GLY A 87 5.63 -0.51 -7.11
C GLY A 87 6.09 -0.28 -5.67
N MET A 88 5.77 0.88 -5.09
CA MET A 88 6.34 1.34 -3.82
C MET A 88 5.46 1.09 -2.60
N CYS A 89 4.14 1.17 -2.76
CA CYS A 89 3.22 1.30 -1.62
C CYS A 89 2.16 0.20 -1.57
N ALA A 90 1.65 -0.19 -2.73
CA ALA A 90 0.48 -1.05 -2.85
C ALA A 90 0.62 -2.38 -2.10
N GLU A 91 1.80 -2.99 -2.10
CA GLU A 91 2.06 -4.28 -1.45
C GLU A 91 1.73 -4.24 0.05
N CYS A 92 2.07 -3.14 0.72
CA CYS A 92 1.83 -2.95 2.14
C CYS A 92 0.49 -2.27 2.45
N HIS A 93 -0.13 -1.63 1.47
CA HIS A 93 -1.31 -0.78 1.66
C HIS A 93 -2.53 -1.26 0.85
N SER A 94 -2.59 -2.56 0.55
CA SER A 94 -3.75 -3.21 -0.06
C SER A 94 -3.86 -4.66 0.37
N THR A 95 -5.02 -5.26 0.10
CA THR A 95 -5.29 -6.66 0.40
C THR A 95 -5.31 -7.47 -0.89
N HIS A 96 -4.54 -8.58 -0.90
CA HIS A 96 -4.42 -9.49 -2.05
C HIS A 96 -4.04 -8.77 -3.35
N LEU A 97 -2.95 -8.00 -3.28
CA LEU A 97 -2.41 -7.30 -4.43
C LEU A 97 -1.89 -8.28 -5.49
N GLN A 98 -2.28 -8.05 -6.73
CA GLN A 98 -1.57 -8.54 -7.91
C GLN A 98 -1.07 -7.32 -8.68
N LYS A 99 0.25 -7.06 -8.63
CA LYS A 99 0.83 -5.90 -9.33
C LYS A 99 0.63 -5.99 -10.85
N ASN A 100 0.78 -7.21 -11.38
CA ASN A 100 0.72 -7.51 -12.82
C ASN A 100 1.54 -6.52 -13.65
N TYR A 101 2.80 -6.34 -13.25
CA TYR A 101 3.74 -5.51 -13.99
C TYR A 101 4.26 -6.28 -15.19
N ASP A 102 4.13 -5.70 -16.38
CA ASP A 102 4.71 -6.21 -17.61
C ASP A 102 5.98 -5.42 -17.96
N PRO A 103 7.17 -6.03 -17.88
CA PRO A 103 8.42 -5.35 -18.20
C PRO A 103 8.59 -5.05 -19.69
N ALA A 104 7.89 -5.74 -20.60
CA ALA A 104 8.02 -5.51 -22.04
C ALA A 104 7.30 -4.23 -22.48
N SER A 105 6.14 -3.96 -21.89
CA SER A 105 5.34 -2.74 -22.15
C SER A 105 5.52 -1.65 -21.09
N ASP A 106 6.29 -1.92 -20.03
CA ASP A 106 6.48 -1.06 -18.87
C ASP A 106 5.14 -0.54 -18.32
N SER A 107 4.22 -1.48 -18.06
CA SER A 107 2.85 -1.17 -17.66
C SER A 107 2.39 -2.03 -16.48
N TYR A 108 1.39 -1.54 -15.76
CA TYR A 108 0.75 -2.20 -14.65
C TYR A 108 -0.70 -2.54 -14.99
N GLN A 109 -1.11 -3.75 -14.63
CA GLN A 109 -2.52 -4.15 -14.59
C GLN A 109 -2.91 -4.49 -13.15
N THR A 110 -2.60 -3.57 -12.25
CA THR A 110 -2.70 -3.80 -10.82
C THR A 110 -4.13 -4.05 -10.38
N ARG A 111 -4.33 -5.12 -9.62
CA ARG A 111 -5.61 -5.50 -9.01
C ARG A 111 -5.40 -5.76 -7.53
N TRP A 112 -6.44 -5.52 -6.75
CA TRP A 112 -6.50 -5.85 -5.32
C TRP A 112 -7.93 -6.24 -4.97
N SER A 113 -8.10 -6.94 -3.86
CA SER A 113 -9.44 -7.23 -3.32
C SER A 113 -10.00 -6.05 -2.52
N GLU A 114 -9.15 -5.35 -1.76
CA GLU A 114 -9.51 -4.16 -0.98
C GLU A 114 -8.35 -3.16 -1.01
N ILE A 115 -8.66 -1.87 -1.15
CA ILE A 115 -7.67 -0.81 -0.94
C ILE A 115 -7.55 -0.63 0.59
N ASN A 116 -6.32 -0.69 1.12
CA ASN A 116 -5.97 -0.88 2.55
C ASN A 116 -5.88 -2.35 3.04
N ILE A 117 -5.47 -2.48 4.32
CA ILE A 117 -5.21 -3.76 5.00
C ILE A 117 -6.48 -4.26 5.69
N GLY A 118 -7.16 -5.20 5.04
CA GLY A 118 -8.34 -5.89 5.56
C GLY A 118 -8.00 -7.21 6.25
N CYS A 119 -9.01 -7.93 6.73
CA CYS A 119 -8.84 -9.18 7.48
C CYS A 119 -8.00 -10.23 6.71
N GLN A 120 -8.22 -10.31 5.41
CA GLN A 120 -7.58 -11.29 4.52
C GLN A 120 -6.11 -11.00 4.24
N ALA A 121 -5.60 -9.79 4.56
CA ALA A 121 -4.18 -9.47 4.44
C ALA A 121 -3.31 -10.30 5.40
N CYS A 122 -3.85 -10.61 6.58
CA CYS A 122 -3.22 -11.45 7.59
C CYS A 122 -3.78 -12.88 7.57
N HIS A 123 -5.09 -13.04 7.38
CA HIS A 123 -5.76 -14.34 7.49
C HIS A 123 -5.82 -15.15 6.20
N GLY A 124 -5.44 -14.57 5.06
CA GLY A 124 -5.59 -15.18 3.74
C GLY A 124 -7.03 -15.20 3.21
N PRO A 125 -7.27 -15.85 2.05
CA PRO A 125 -8.58 -15.85 1.40
C PRO A 125 -9.69 -16.43 2.30
N GLY A 126 -10.75 -15.66 2.51
CA GLY A 126 -11.86 -15.98 3.40
C GLY A 126 -13.04 -16.72 2.75
N ALA A 127 -12.97 -17.05 1.46
CA ALA A 127 -14.10 -17.65 0.74
C ALA A 127 -14.59 -18.98 1.37
N ALA A 128 -13.65 -19.84 1.78
CA ALA A 128 -14.00 -21.09 2.46
C ALA A 128 -14.64 -20.84 3.83
N HIS A 129 -14.14 -19.86 4.58
CA HIS A 129 -14.73 -19.42 5.84
C HIS A 129 -16.18 -18.94 5.67
N VAL A 130 -16.43 -18.05 4.70
CA VAL A 130 -17.78 -17.53 4.41
C VAL A 130 -18.71 -18.67 3.99
N ASN A 131 -18.28 -19.55 3.08
CA ASN A 131 -19.08 -20.70 2.66
C ASN A 131 -19.48 -21.59 3.86
N LEU A 132 -18.54 -21.90 4.75
CA LEU A 132 -18.81 -22.70 5.95
C LEU A 132 -19.82 -22.02 6.88
N ALA A 133 -19.69 -20.70 7.09
CA ALA A 133 -20.63 -19.93 7.91
C ALA A 133 -22.06 -19.93 7.34
N THR A 134 -22.20 -20.02 6.01
CA THR A 134 -23.53 -20.08 5.36
C THR A 134 -24.19 -21.45 5.43
N VAL A 135 -23.41 -22.55 5.44
CA VAL A 135 -23.94 -23.92 5.41
C VAL A 135 -24.03 -24.58 6.79
N SER A 136 -23.39 -24.02 7.82
CA SER A 136 -23.39 -24.57 9.17
C SER A 136 -23.64 -23.49 10.22
N ALA A 137 -24.78 -23.55 10.91
CA ALA A 137 -25.09 -22.70 12.06
C ALA A 137 -24.37 -23.13 13.36
N ASN A 138 -23.46 -24.12 13.28
CA ASN A 138 -22.78 -24.67 14.45
C ASN A 138 -21.55 -23.81 14.80
N SER A 139 -21.74 -22.91 15.77
CA SER A 139 -20.77 -21.92 16.28
C SER A 139 -19.52 -22.49 16.99
N LYS A 140 -19.32 -23.82 16.99
CA LYS A 140 -18.17 -24.46 17.67
C LYS A 140 -16.90 -24.54 16.82
N LEU A 141 -16.93 -24.08 15.57
CA LEU A 141 -15.77 -24.05 14.69
C LEU A 141 -15.11 -22.67 14.72
N PHE A 142 -14.40 -22.38 15.82
CA PHE A 142 -13.82 -21.07 16.10
C PHE A 142 -12.80 -20.53 15.07
N TYR A 143 -12.42 -21.30 14.04
CA TYR A 143 -11.48 -20.88 12.99
C TYR A 143 -11.71 -21.56 11.62
N SER A 144 -12.83 -22.24 11.39
CA SER A 144 -12.93 -23.09 10.20
C SER A 144 -12.96 -22.28 8.91
N GLY A 145 -12.04 -22.61 7.99
CA GLY A 145 -12.01 -22.10 6.62
C GLY A 145 -11.12 -20.87 6.38
N LEU A 146 -10.46 -20.32 7.41
CA LEU A 146 -9.36 -19.37 7.21
C LEU A 146 -8.04 -20.16 7.11
N PRO A 147 -7.18 -19.89 6.11
CA PRO A 147 -5.92 -20.60 5.97
C PRO A 147 -4.92 -20.22 7.07
N ILE A 148 -4.92 -18.96 7.53
CA ILE A 148 -4.01 -18.48 8.55
C ILE A 148 -4.76 -18.19 9.85
N THR A 149 -4.30 -18.81 10.93
CA THR A 149 -4.81 -18.60 12.29
C THR A 149 -3.66 -18.25 13.23
N PHE A 150 -3.79 -17.19 13.99
CA PHE A 150 -2.87 -16.87 15.08
C PHE A 150 -3.33 -17.65 16.32
N LYS A 151 -2.79 -18.86 16.50
CA LYS A 151 -2.89 -19.57 17.78
C LYS A 151 -1.78 -19.05 18.69
N ALA A 152 -2.08 -18.88 19.98
CA ALA A 152 -1.05 -18.61 20.95
C ALA A 152 0.06 -19.68 20.84
N ASP A 153 1.33 -19.23 20.90
CA ASP A 153 2.56 -20.03 21.07
C ASP A 153 3.48 -20.22 19.83
N ASP A 154 3.28 -19.50 18.72
CA ASP A 154 4.29 -19.42 17.64
C ASP A 154 4.63 -17.97 17.25
N ALA A 155 5.49 -17.35 18.06
CA ALA A 155 5.95 -15.98 17.84
C ALA A 155 6.71 -15.81 16.52
N SER A 156 7.40 -16.84 16.03
CA SER A 156 8.16 -16.74 14.78
C SER A 156 7.21 -16.63 13.59
N TYR A 157 6.15 -17.45 13.61
CA TYR A 157 5.09 -17.39 12.60
C TYR A 157 4.37 -16.02 12.58
N GLU A 158 4.07 -15.46 13.76
CA GLU A 158 3.45 -14.13 13.89
C GLU A 158 4.36 -13.03 13.34
N ILE A 159 5.65 -13.04 13.71
CA ILE A 159 6.64 -12.11 13.20
C ILE A 159 6.72 -12.20 11.68
N ASP A 160 6.72 -13.40 11.12
CA ASP A 160 6.75 -13.59 9.67
C ASP A 160 5.51 -12.97 9.01
N GLN A 161 4.31 -13.12 9.58
CA GLN A 161 3.10 -12.52 8.99
C GLN A 161 3.12 -10.99 9.04
N CYS A 162 3.59 -10.40 10.13
CA CYS A 162 3.67 -8.95 10.32
C CYS A 162 4.84 -8.31 9.53
N GLY A 163 5.97 -9.01 9.46
CA GLY A 163 7.19 -8.57 8.78
C GLY A 163 7.02 -8.43 7.27
N ARG A 164 5.99 -9.05 6.69
CA ARG A 164 5.56 -8.85 5.30
C ARG A 164 5.08 -7.45 5.00
N CYS A 165 4.87 -6.59 5.98
CA CYS A 165 4.60 -5.15 5.80
C CYS A 165 5.55 -4.31 6.66
N HIS A 166 5.70 -4.67 7.93
CA HIS A 166 6.50 -3.95 8.93
C HIS A 166 7.99 -4.32 8.89
N SER A 167 8.57 -4.28 7.71
CA SER A 167 10.02 -4.35 7.50
C SER A 167 10.42 -3.57 6.27
N ARG A 168 11.64 -3.05 6.25
CA ARG A 168 12.26 -2.62 4.99
C ARG A 168 12.76 -3.87 4.29
N ARG A 169 12.23 -4.17 3.10
CA ARG A 169 12.51 -5.42 2.38
C ARG A 169 12.34 -5.25 0.88
N ARG A 170 12.91 -6.19 0.14
CA ARG A 170 12.63 -6.42 -1.28
C ARG A 170 11.78 -7.66 -1.46
N GLU A 171 10.87 -7.63 -2.42
CA GLU A 171 10.14 -8.80 -2.89
C GLU A 171 10.99 -9.68 -3.82
N LEU A 172 10.93 -10.99 -3.62
CA LEU A 172 11.70 -11.97 -4.41
C LEU A 172 10.90 -12.60 -5.56
N ARG A 173 9.58 -12.75 -5.41
CA ARG A 173 8.69 -13.38 -6.40
C ARG A 173 7.30 -12.76 -6.40
N PRO A 174 6.59 -12.75 -7.54
CA PRO A 174 5.26 -12.15 -7.65
C PRO A 174 4.15 -12.97 -6.97
N ASP A 175 4.30 -14.30 -6.87
CA ASP A 175 3.31 -15.27 -6.39
C ASP A 175 3.43 -15.59 -4.89
N LYS A 176 3.54 -14.54 -4.08
CA LYS A 176 3.68 -14.67 -2.62
C LYS A 176 2.45 -15.30 -1.99
N GLN A 177 2.68 -16.27 -1.11
CA GLN A 177 1.61 -16.88 -0.31
C GLN A 177 1.67 -16.39 1.13
N ILE A 178 0.49 -16.08 1.68
CA ILE A 178 0.31 -15.75 3.10
C ILE A 178 0.53 -17.03 3.93
N GLY A 179 1.14 -16.90 5.11
CA GLY A 179 1.47 -18.04 5.98
C GLY A 179 2.74 -18.80 5.62
N GLN A 180 3.47 -18.39 4.59
CA GLN A 180 4.82 -18.91 4.33
C GLN A 180 5.85 -18.12 5.15
N PRO A 181 7.03 -18.71 5.41
CA PRO A 181 8.14 -18.01 6.03
C PRO A 181 8.47 -16.69 5.31
N LEU A 182 8.85 -15.66 6.05
CA LEU A 182 9.11 -14.33 5.49
C LEU A 182 10.19 -14.39 4.40
N LEU A 183 11.26 -15.13 4.67
CA LEU A 183 12.46 -15.20 3.82
C LEU A 183 12.25 -15.98 2.51
N ASP A 184 11.18 -16.77 2.40
CA ASP A 184 10.84 -17.45 1.15
C ASP A 184 10.27 -16.47 0.11
N ASN A 185 9.77 -15.33 0.56
CA ASN A 185 9.05 -14.35 -0.26
C ASN A 185 9.76 -13.00 -0.34
N TYR A 186 10.56 -12.67 0.69
CA TYR A 186 11.14 -11.36 0.86
C TYR A 186 12.58 -11.42 1.35
N MET A 187 13.36 -10.42 0.98
CA MET A 187 14.70 -10.17 1.48
C MET A 187 14.68 -8.89 2.31
N PRO A 188 14.66 -8.97 3.65
CA PRO A 188 14.80 -7.82 4.53
C PRO A 188 16.12 -7.07 4.28
N SER A 189 16.10 -5.75 4.44
CA SER A 189 17.32 -4.95 4.49
C SER A 189 18.12 -5.30 5.76
N MET A 190 19.43 -5.37 5.62
CA MET A 190 20.33 -5.49 6.77
C MET A 190 20.44 -4.15 7.50
N LEU A 191 20.98 -4.19 8.72
CA LEU A 191 21.38 -2.97 9.42
C LEU A 191 22.54 -2.34 8.65
N GLU A 192 22.30 -1.16 8.09
CA GLU A 192 23.30 -0.32 7.44
C GLU A 192 23.44 0.98 8.25
N PRO A 193 24.65 1.57 8.35
CA PRO A 193 24.88 2.80 9.12
C PRO A 193 23.92 3.95 8.75
N GLU A 194 23.51 4.05 7.49
CA GLU A 194 22.60 5.08 6.97
C GLU A 194 21.13 4.83 7.35
N LEU A 195 20.80 3.65 7.86
CA LEU A 195 19.45 3.21 8.21
C LEU A 195 19.25 3.05 9.72
N TYR A 196 20.32 3.14 10.50
CA TYR A 196 20.31 2.97 11.94
C TYR A 196 20.82 4.23 12.62
N PHE A 197 19.89 4.99 13.21
CA PHE A 197 20.19 6.14 14.05
C PHE A 197 20.01 5.71 15.51
N PRO A 198 21.09 5.36 16.23
CA PRO A 198 20.97 5.05 17.66
C PRO A 198 20.51 6.32 18.39
N ASN A 199 19.39 6.20 19.09
CA ASN A 199 18.91 7.24 20.01
C ASN A 199 19.77 7.27 21.28
#